data_AF-A0A318UEB8-F1
#
_entry.id   AF-A0A318UEB8-F1
#
_cell.length_a   1.000
_cell.length_b   1.000
_cell.length_c   1.000
_cell.angle_alpha   90.00
_cell.angle_beta   90.00
_cell.angle_gamma   90.00
#
_symmetry.space_group_name_H-M   'P 1'
#
loop_
_entity.id
_entity.type
_entity.pdbx_description
1 polymer ?
#
loop_
_entity_poly.entity_id
_entity_poly.type
_entity_poly.pdbx_seq_one_letter_code
_entity_poly.pdbx_strand_id
1 'polypeptide(L)'
;MKYDFTIPNFTRIIQSVLVPDQDSDGLELELGNTEINIKKPYLDADGEQMGNSIFIRADQGLIISMRMESDFLFTFYRENPEDGFKNLEAGSPEHIKQFAWQIWTGIVDYIEKAEEASGQQEEDYLAFEKQFGIYGVPDDLKKLFEFDKEYGGGTYAESFALMVVNKTGLKTYSQEESFLRSFIEFASATGGGSTYAIWVIHDNLEKCPIVVFGDEGGIHPVAQNIQDLIRLLSYDTEISVGWDSVYFYKNEEFQEEVSENQQAFLQWAETNFQIRQVTTDEQAELILKTAADRYADSLNVFLIGYGIDV
;
A
#
# COMPACT_ATOMS: atom_id res chain seq x y z
N MET A 1 5.01 35.38 0.88
CA MET A 1 3.93 34.79 1.70
C MET A 1 3.47 33.56 0.92
N LYS A 2 3.46 32.34 1.50
CA LYS A 2 3.53 31.10 0.70
C LYS A 2 2.21 30.74 -0.01
N TYR A 3 1.04 31.23 0.45
CA TYR A 3 -0.26 30.76 -0.05
C TYR A 3 -1.29 31.90 -0.16
N ASP A 4 -1.30 32.59 -1.31
CA ASP A 4 -2.34 33.54 -1.70
C ASP A 4 -3.43 32.82 -2.54
N PHE A 5 -4.67 33.34 -2.54
CA PHE A 5 -5.78 32.92 -3.43
C PHE A 5 -5.48 33.26 -4.89
N THR A 6 -4.59 32.50 -5.50
CA THR A 6 -4.09 32.77 -6.84
C THR A 6 -4.56 31.70 -7.81
N ILE A 7 -4.71 32.10 -9.07
CA ILE A 7 -5.04 31.18 -10.17
C ILE A 7 -4.04 30.01 -10.25
N PRO A 8 -2.71 30.19 -10.13
CA PRO A 8 -1.76 29.08 -10.13
C PRO A 8 -2.01 28.05 -9.01
N ASN A 9 -2.26 28.50 -7.78
CA ASN A 9 -2.51 27.58 -6.66
C ASN A 9 -3.86 26.87 -6.82
N PHE A 10 -4.91 27.60 -7.24
CA PHE A 10 -6.21 27.00 -7.53
C PHE A 10 -6.09 25.94 -8.63
N THR A 11 -5.40 26.28 -9.73
CA THR A 11 -5.16 25.38 -10.86
C THR A 11 -4.39 24.14 -10.42
N ARG A 12 -3.36 24.32 -9.57
CA ARG A 12 -2.59 23.21 -9.01
C ARG A 12 -3.47 22.25 -8.20
N ILE A 13 -4.28 22.76 -7.28
CA ILE A 13 -5.21 21.94 -6.48
C ILE A 13 -6.14 21.14 -7.40
N ILE A 14 -6.78 21.82 -8.36
CA ILE A 14 -7.74 21.21 -9.29
C ILE A 14 -7.09 20.15 -10.19
N GLN A 15 -5.85 20.39 -10.62
CA GLN A 15 -5.12 19.47 -11.50
C GLN A 15 -4.42 18.33 -10.74
N SER A 16 -4.49 18.33 -9.41
CA SER A 16 -3.95 17.23 -8.62
C SER A 16 -4.56 15.90 -9.06
N VAL A 17 -3.73 14.85 -9.05
CA VAL A 17 -4.14 13.48 -9.36
C VAL A 17 -5.20 12.96 -8.40
N LEU A 18 -5.31 13.56 -7.21
CA LEU A 18 -6.28 13.22 -6.18
C LEU A 18 -7.70 13.70 -6.52
N VAL A 19 -7.83 14.68 -7.42
CA VAL A 19 -9.14 15.20 -7.83
C VAL A 19 -9.66 14.36 -9.00
N PRO A 20 -10.73 13.57 -8.83
CA PRO A 20 -11.21 12.67 -9.87
C PRO A 20 -11.62 13.40 -11.15
N ASP A 21 -11.32 12.79 -12.30
CA ASP A 21 -11.86 13.24 -13.58
C ASP A 21 -13.31 12.74 -13.72
N GLN A 22 -14.23 13.64 -14.09
CA GLN A 22 -15.62 13.30 -14.48
C GLN A 22 -16.47 12.65 -13.38
N ASP A 23 -16.13 12.83 -12.11
CA ASP A 23 -16.97 12.45 -10.98
C ASP A 23 -17.85 13.63 -10.54
N SER A 24 -19.16 13.39 -10.39
CA SER A 24 -20.10 14.41 -9.90
C SER A 24 -19.84 14.78 -8.45
N ASP A 25 -19.21 13.90 -7.68
CA ASP A 25 -18.99 14.03 -6.25
C ASP A 25 -17.63 14.71 -5.98
N GLY A 26 -16.63 14.50 -6.83
CA GLY A 26 -15.31 15.16 -6.74
C GLY A 26 -14.47 14.65 -5.56
N LEU A 27 -13.43 15.39 -5.19
CA LEU A 27 -12.64 15.09 -3.99
C LEU A 27 -13.32 15.70 -2.76
N GLU A 28 -13.71 14.84 -1.83
CA GLU A 28 -14.23 15.21 -0.52
C GLU A 28 -13.12 15.13 0.54
N LEU A 29 -13.03 16.16 1.37
CA LEU A 29 -12.05 16.23 2.45
C LEU A 29 -12.61 16.99 3.65
N GLU A 30 -12.20 16.58 4.84
CA GLU A 30 -12.58 17.21 6.11
C GLU A 30 -11.37 17.84 6.78
N LEU A 31 -11.48 19.12 7.15
CA LEU A 31 -10.47 19.83 7.93
C LEU A 31 -11.10 20.32 9.24
N GLY A 32 -10.96 19.50 10.29
CA GLY A 32 -11.67 19.72 11.55
C GLY A 32 -13.17 19.59 11.34
N ASN A 33 -13.91 20.67 11.61
CA ASN A 33 -15.36 20.73 11.43
C ASN A 33 -15.76 21.42 10.11
N THR A 34 -14.94 21.28 9.08
CA THR A 34 -15.15 21.92 7.78
C THR A 34 -15.12 20.87 6.69
N GLU A 35 -16.25 20.72 6.00
CA GLU A 35 -16.39 19.90 4.81
C GLU A 35 -15.91 20.69 3.61
N ILE A 36 -15.05 20.09 2.79
CA ILE A 36 -14.51 20.71 1.58
C ILE A 36 -14.69 19.75 0.42
N ASN A 37 -15.13 20.30 -0.70
CA ASN A 37 -15.44 19.57 -1.91
C ASN A 37 -14.76 20.24 -3.11
N ILE A 38 -13.91 19.51 -3.82
CA ILE A 38 -13.08 20.02 -4.92
C ILE A 38 -13.48 19.28 -6.20
N LYS A 39 -13.86 20.05 -7.23
CA LYS A 39 -14.40 19.50 -8.48
C LYS A 39 -13.71 20.08 -9.70
N LYS A 40 -13.30 19.17 -10.60
CA LYS A 40 -13.05 19.46 -12.01
C LYS A 40 -14.37 19.80 -12.73
N PRO A 41 -14.37 20.27 -13.98
CA PRO A 41 -15.60 20.72 -14.63
C PRO A 41 -16.60 19.56 -14.71
N TYR A 42 -17.84 19.83 -14.31
CA TYR A 42 -18.91 18.83 -14.19
C TYR A 42 -20.21 19.36 -14.80
N LEU A 43 -21.17 18.47 -15.07
CA LEU A 43 -22.53 18.87 -15.43
C LEU A 43 -23.38 18.88 -14.17
N ASP A 44 -24.10 19.97 -13.91
CA ASP A 44 -25.04 20.02 -12.80
C ASP A 44 -26.35 19.25 -13.10
N ALA A 45 -27.30 19.29 -12.16
CA ALA A 45 -28.57 18.58 -12.28
C ALA A 45 -29.44 19.05 -13.46
N ASP A 46 -29.22 20.27 -13.94
CA ASP A 46 -29.91 20.85 -15.08
C ASP A 46 -29.15 20.63 -16.40
N GLY A 47 -27.98 19.98 -16.34
CA GLY A 47 -27.11 19.70 -17.48
C GLY A 47 -26.26 20.89 -17.90
N GLU A 48 -26.13 21.92 -17.06
CA GLU A 48 -25.24 23.05 -17.30
C GLU A 48 -23.81 22.70 -16.93
N GLN A 49 -22.87 23.10 -17.79
CA GLN A 49 -21.45 22.88 -17.53
C GLN A 49 -20.94 23.86 -16.48
N MET A 50 -20.58 23.31 -15.32
CA MET A 50 -19.94 24.04 -14.24
C MET A 50 -18.43 23.99 -14.40
N GLY A 51 -17.78 25.12 -14.12
CA GLY A 51 -16.32 25.23 -14.12
C GLY A 51 -15.67 24.53 -12.93
N ASN A 52 -14.34 24.59 -12.87
CA ASN A 52 -13.57 24.10 -11.73
C ASN A 52 -14.01 24.81 -10.45
N SER A 53 -14.18 24.07 -9.37
CA SER A 53 -14.70 24.64 -8.13
C SER A 53 -14.11 24.03 -6.86
N ILE A 54 -14.03 24.86 -5.82
CA ILE A 54 -13.76 24.46 -4.44
C ILE A 54 -14.91 25.01 -3.60
N PHE A 55 -15.61 24.12 -2.90
CA PHE A 55 -16.73 24.46 -2.04
C PHE A 55 -16.38 24.08 -0.61
N ILE A 56 -16.56 25.02 0.33
CA ILE A 56 -16.16 24.88 1.73
C ILE A 56 -17.40 25.15 2.58
N ARG A 57 -17.76 24.23 3.46
CA ARG A 57 -18.89 24.35 4.38
C ARG A 57 -18.44 24.14 5.82
N ALA A 58 -18.72 25.10 6.68
CA ALA A 58 -18.44 25.03 8.12
C ALA A 58 -19.73 24.88 8.94
N ASP A 59 -19.63 24.29 10.13
CA ASP A 59 -20.74 24.01 11.07
C ASP A 59 -21.67 25.19 11.38
N GLN A 60 -21.17 26.43 11.27
CA GLN A 60 -21.93 27.64 11.62
C GLN A 60 -22.77 28.18 10.45
N GLY A 61 -22.90 27.45 9.34
CA GLY A 61 -23.64 27.88 8.14
C GLY A 61 -22.80 28.73 7.18
N LEU A 62 -21.55 29.04 7.54
CA LEU A 62 -20.59 29.70 6.66
C LEU A 62 -20.24 28.79 5.50
N ILE A 63 -20.39 29.32 4.29
CA ILE A 63 -19.99 28.69 3.05
C ILE A 63 -19.05 29.61 2.29
N ILE A 64 -17.96 29.05 1.78
CA ILE A 64 -17.08 29.70 0.81
C ILE A 64 -17.14 28.91 -0.49
N SER A 65 -17.30 29.61 -1.61
CA SER A 65 -17.24 29.02 -2.94
C SER A 65 -16.17 29.72 -3.75
N MET A 66 -15.26 28.94 -4.33
CA MET A 66 -14.24 29.40 -5.26
C MET A 66 -14.50 28.74 -6.61
N ARG A 67 -14.52 29.52 -7.67
CA ARG A 67 -14.82 29.01 -9.02
C ARG A 67 -13.90 29.65 -10.04
N MET A 68 -13.48 28.86 -11.01
CA MET A 68 -12.75 29.36 -12.17
C MET A 68 -13.64 29.34 -13.40
N GLU A 69 -13.88 30.52 -13.96
CA GLU A 69 -14.68 30.72 -15.17
C GLU A 69 -13.92 31.66 -16.11
N SER A 70 -13.73 31.24 -17.38
CA SER A 70 -13.03 32.04 -18.40
C SER A 70 -11.69 32.62 -17.93
N ASP A 71 -10.87 31.80 -17.24
CA ASP A 71 -9.58 32.16 -16.65
C ASP A 71 -9.60 33.18 -15.49
N PHE A 72 -10.78 33.51 -14.96
CA PHE A 72 -10.93 34.32 -13.77
C PHE A 72 -11.28 33.44 -12.56
N LEU A 73 -10.60 33.69 -11.44
CA LEU A 73 -10.92 33.09 -10.15
C LEU A 73 -11.91 33.99 -9.42
N PHE A 74 -13.11 33.47 -9.15
CA PHE A 74 -14.14 34.12 -8.36
C PHE A 74 -14.22 33.48 -6.98
N THR A 75 -14.23 34.30 -5.95
CA THR A 75 -14.31 33.86 -4.56
C THR A 75 -15.49 34.51 -3.87
N PHE A 76 -16.39 33.69 -3.35
CA PHE A 76 -17.64 34.12 -2.73
C PHE A 76 -17.80 33.52 -1.34
N TYR A 77 -18.57 34.19 -0.48
CA TYR A 77 -18.99 33.65 0.81
C TYR A 77 -20.44 33.98 1.14
N ARG A 78 -21.05 33.18 2.03
CA ARG A 78 -22.30 33.51 2.73
C ARG A 78 -22.24 32.96 4.15
N GLU A 79 -22.83 33.65 5.10
CA GLU A 79 -22.83 33.26 6.52
C GLU A 79 -24.09 32.48 6.91
N ASN A 80 -25.20 32.70 6.19
CA ASN A 80 -26.46 31.99 6.40
C ASN A 80 -26.95 31.34 5.09
N PRO A 81 -27.65 30.20 5.13
CA PRO A 81 -28.21 29.55 3.94
C PRO A 81 -29.21 30.42 3.15
N GLU A 82 -29.94 31.29 3.85
CA GLU A 82 -30.92 32.21 3.27
C GLU A 82 -30.28 33.45 2.62
N ASP A 83 -29.01 33.71 2.91
CA ASP A 83 -28.29 34.84 2.34
C ASP A 83 -27.79 34.52 0.92
N GLY A 84 -27.84 35.53 0.05
CA GLY A 84 -27.11 35.50 -1.22
C GLY A 84 -25.59 35.54 -0.99
N PHE A 85 -24.84 34.97 -1.94
CA PHE A 85 -23.38 35.02 -1.93
C PHE A 85 -22.87 36.45 -2.10
N LYS A 86 -21.83 36.80 -1.33
CA LYS A 86 -21.08 38.06 -1.39
C LYS A 86 -19.67 37.79 -1.90
N ASN A 87 -19.05 38.76 -2.56
CA ASN A 87 -17.65 38.65 -2.95
C ASN A 87 -16.75 38.58 -1.70
N LEU A 88 -15.82 37.63 -1.69
CA LEU A 88 -14.72 37.60 -0.75
C LEU A 88 -13.59 38.47 -1.30
N GLU A 89 -13.42 39.64 -0.70
CA GLU A 89 -12.49 40.68 -1.14
C GLU A 89 -11.83 41.38 0.06
N ALA A 90 -10.93 42.34 -0.18
CA ALA A 90 -10.17 43.00 0.90
C ALA A 90 -11.07 43.66 1.97
N GLY A 91 -12.25 44.14 1.57
CA GLY A 91 -13.25 44.76 2.46
C GLY A 91 -14.17 43.79 3.19
N SER A 92 -14.06 42.47 2.95
CA SER A 92 -14.87 41.46 3.65
C SER A 92 -14.54 41.40 5.15
N PRO A 93 -15.47 40.90 5.98
CA PRO A 93 -15.24 40.76 7.42
C PRO A 93 -13.97 39.98 7.74
N GLU A 94 -13.25 40.42 8.76
CA GLU A 94 -11.92 39.89 9.09
C GLU A 94 -11.97 38.40 9.47
N HIS A 95 -13.00 37.96 10.19
CA HIS A 95 -13.18 36.55 10.56
C HIS A 95 -13.38 35.65 9.35
N ILE A 96 -14.08 36.12 8.31
CA ILE A 96 -14.28 35.38 7.06
C ILE A 96 -12.97 35.25 6.30
N LYS A 97 -12.20 36.34 6.18
CA LYS A 97 -10.90 36.31 5.50
C LYS A 97 -9.91 35.38 6.21
N GLN A 98 -9.87 35.43 7.54
CA GLN A 98 -9.01 34.55 8.34
C GLN A 98 -9.41 33.09 8.20
N PHE A 99 -10.70 32.78 8.29
CA PHE A 99 -11.21 31.43 8.09
C PHE A 99 -10.90 30.91 6.68
N ALA A 100 -11.19 31.71 5.65
CA ALA A 100 -10.90 31.37 4.26
C ALA A 100 -9.42 31.04 4.08
N TRP A 101 -8.54 31.88 4.63
CA TRP A 101 -7.09 31.71 4.53
C TRP A 101 -6.58 30.45 5.25
N GLN A 102 -7.11 30.16 6.45
CA GLN A 102 -6.76 28.96 7.20
C GLN A 102 -7.16 27.69 6.43
N ILE A 103 -8.39 27.63 5.93
CA ILE A 103 -8.88 26.48 5.17
C ILE A 103 -8.11 26.34 3.86
N TRP A 104 -7.88 27.43 3.13
CA TRP A 104 -7.08 27.42 1.91
C TRP A 104 -5.69 26.84 2.14
N THR A 105 -5.01 27.29 3.18
CA THR A 105 -3.69 26.78 3.55
C THR A 105 -3.76 25.28 3.87
N GLY A 106 -4.79 24.85 4.62
CA GLY A 106 -5.01 23.44 4.92
C GLY A 106 -5.26 22.58 3.68
N ILE A 107 -6.01 23.08 2.69
CA ILE A 107 -6.24 22.38 1.42
C ILE A 107 -4.92 22.23 0.65
N VAL A 108 -4.15 23.32 0.51
CA VAL A 108 -2.86 23.26 -0.20
C VAL A 108 -1.92 22.28 0.50
N ASP A 109 -1.77 22.37 1.82
CA ASP A 109 -0.92 21.47 2.60
C ASP A 109 -1.36 20.00 2.49
N TYR A 110 -2.68 19.75 2.44
CA TYR A 110 -3.23 18.40 2.25
C TYR A 110 -2.82 17.83 0.87
N ILE A 111 -3.06 18.59 -0.20
CA ILE A 111 -2.70 18.17 -1.57
C ILE A 111 -1.19 17.96 -1.69
N GLU A 112 -0.37 18.90 -1.19
CA GLU A 112 1.10 18.77 -1.24
C GLU A 112 1.57 17.49 -0.55
N LYS A 113 1.09 17.20 0.66
CA LYS A 113 1.47 15.99 1.41
C LYS A 113 1.01 14.71 0.75
N ALA A 114 -0.20 14.69 0.21
CA ALA A 114 -0.75 13.50 -0.44
C ALA A 114 -0.06 13.22 -1.80
N GLU A 115 0.31 14.26 -2.55
CA GLU A 115 1.14 14.12 -3.75
C GLU A 115 2.55 13.61 -3.42
N GLU A 116 3.18 14.14 -2.37
CA GLU A 116 4.49 13.66 -1.88
C GLU A 116 4.41 12.18 -1.46
N ALA A 117 3.37 11.79 -0.72
CA ALA A 117 3.15 10.40 -0.31
C ALA A 117 2.91 9.47 -1.51
N SER A 118 2.11 9.91 -2.48
CA SER A 118 1.87 9.14 -3.71
C SER A 118 3.15 8.99 -4.55
N GLY A 119 3.96 10.04 -4.65
CA GLY A 119 5.25 9.98 -5.33
C GLY A 119 6.22 9.01 -4.63
N GLN A 120 6.27 9.05 -3.29
CA GLN A 120 7.08 8.10 -2.52
C GLN A 120 6.61 6.65 -2.70
N GLN A 121 5.29 6.42 -2.72
CA GLN A 121 4.73 5.09 -2.96
C GLN A 121 5.07 4.56 -4.36
N GLU A 122 5.05 5.42 -5.39
CA GLU A 122 5.47 5.06 -6.74
C GLU A 122 6.98 4.73 -6.78
N GLU A 123 7.82 5.54 -6.14
CA GLU A 123 9.27 5.27 -6.04
C GLU A 123 9.57 3.96 -5.31
N ASP A 124 8.87 3.69 -4.21
CA ASP A 124 8.98 2.45 -3.45
C ASP A 124 8.59 1.23 -4.30
N TYR A 125 7.47 1.32 -5.04
CA TYR A 125 7.02 0.26 -5.93
C TYR A 125 8.01 0.01 -7.06
N LEU A 126 8.54 1.06 -7.69
CA LEU A 126 9.57 0.93 -8.75
C LEU A 126 10.85 0.27 -8.22
N ALA A 127 11.25 0.58 -6.99
CA ALA A 127 12.39 -0.07 -6.34
C ALA A 127 12.13 -1.56 -6.09
N PHE A 128 10.93 -1.90 -5.60
CA PHE A 128 10.49 -3.28 -5.40
C PHE A 128 10.38 -4.05 -6.72
N GLU A 129 9.74 -3.49 -7.74
CA GLU A 129 9.57 -4.10 -9.06
C GLU A 129 10.91 -4.43 -9.72
N LYS A 130 11.91 -3.56 -9.57
CA LYS A 130 13.22 -3.73 -10.18
C LYS A 130 13.90 -5.04 -9.80
N GLN A 131 13.65 -5.59 -8.61
CA GLN A 131 14.29 -6.85 -8.18
C GLN A 131 13.77 -8.08 -8.94
N PHE A 132 12.60 -7.99 -9.57
CA PHE A 132 12.00 -9.04 -10.40
C PHE A 132 12.53 -9.04 -11.85
N GLY A 133 13.24 -7.98 -12.25
CA GLY A 133 13.93 -7.90 -13.54
C GLY A 133 13.00 -8.15 -14.73
N ILE A 134 13.36 -9.13 -15.57
CA ILE A 134 12.62 -9.42 -16.81
C ILE A 134 11.26 -10.11 -16.58
N TYR A 135 11.03 -10.65 -15.39
CA TYR A 135 9.83 -11.43 -15.10
C TYR A 135 8.63 -10.57 -14.73
N GLY A 136 8.88 -9.38 -14.17
CA GLY A 136 7.85 -8.52 -13.57
C GLY A 136 7.36 -9.04 -12.23
N VAL A 137 6.68 -8.18 -11.48
CA VAL A 137 6.07 -8.56 -10.20
C VAL A 137 4.80 -9.39 -10.48
N PRO A 138 4.62 -10.54 -9.80
CA PRO A 138 3.37 -11.30 -9.80
C PRO A 138 2.18 -10.43 -9.37
N ASP A 139 1.01 -10.59 -9.99
CA ASP A 139 -0.18 -9.78 -9.72
C ASP A 139 -0.68 -9.97 -8.28
N ASP A 140 -0.60 -11.20 -7.75
CA ASP A 140 -0.97 -11.47 -6.36
C ASP A 140 -0.01 -10.76 -5.38
N LEU A 141 1.27 -10.64 -5.75
CA LEU A 141 2.28 -9.93 -4.96
C LEU A 141 2.16 -8.40 -5.08
N LYS A 142 1.70 -7.87 -6.21
CA LYS A 142 1.36 -6.43 -6.35
C LYS A 142 0.23 -6.04 -5.40
N LYS A 143 -0.83 -6.84 -5.35
CA LYS A 143 -1.93 -6.62 -4.40
C LYS A 143 -1.44 -6.67 -2.95
N LEU A 144 -0.58 -7.62 -2.61
CA LEU A 144 0.02 -7.70 -1.29
C LEU A 144 0.90 -6.48 -0.98
N PHE A 145 1.63 -5.97 -1.98
CA PHE A 145 2.42 -4.73 -1.85
C PHE A 145 1.54 -3.52 -1.54
N GLU A 146 0.42 -3.36 -2.25
CA GLU A 146 -0.54 -2.28 -1.97
C GLU A 146 -1.07 -2.37 -0.53
N PHE A 147 -1.44 -3.58 -0.09
CA PHE A 147 -1.87 -3.82 1.29
C PHE A 147 -0.76 -3.51 2.32
N ASP A 148 0.46 -3.99 2.08
CA ASP A 148 1.62 -3.77 2.96
C ASP A 148 1.97 -2.28 3.07
N LYS A 149 1.76 -1.50 2.00
CA LYS A 149 1.97 -0.04 2.03
C LYS A 149 0.87 0.72 2.76
N GLU A 150 -0.36 0.25 2.71
CA GLU A 150 -1.48 0.84 3.44
C GLU A 150 -1.36 0.62 4.95
N TYR A 151 -1.06 -0.61 5.37
CA TYR A 151 -1.07 -1.00 6.79
C TYR A 151 0.31 -1.04 7.45
N GLY A 152 1.38 -1.12 6.66
CA GLY A 152 2.76 -1.27 7.13
C GLY A 152 3.18 -2.72 7.31
N GLY A 153 4.36 -3.07 6.80
CA GLY A 153 4.98 -4.38 7.04
C GLY A 153 5.19 -4.69 8.51
N GLY A 154 5.00 -5.95 8.89
CA GLY A 154 5.09 -6.47 10.25
C GLY A 154 3.86 -6.20 11.12
N THR A 155 2.83 -5.53 10.59
CA THR A 155 1.64 -5.16 11.38
C THR A 155 0.44 -6.09 11.18
N TYR A 156 0.48 -7.00 10.20
CA TYR A 156 -0.64 -7.89 9.87
C TYR A 156 -0.31 -9.38 9.89
N ALA A 157 0.98 -9.70 9.89
CA ALA A 157 1.52 -11.03 10.10
C ALA A 157 2.87 -10.85 10.80
N GLU A 158 3.07 -11.55 11.92
CA GLU A 158 4.27 -11.44 12.72
C GLU A 158 5.56 -11.59 11.88
N SER A 159 6.47 -10.63 12.04
CA SER A 159 7.79 -10.57 11.37
C SER A 159 7.80 -10.54 9.84
N PHE A 160 6.65 -10.56 9.17
CA PHE A 160 6.55 -10.46 7.72
C PHE A 160 6.50 -9.01 7.25
N ALA A 161 7.43 -8.63 6.38
CA ALA A 161 7.38 -7.35 5.68
C ALA A 161 7.92 -7.50 4.26
N LEU A 162 7.23 -6.91 3.29
CA LEU A 162 7.78 -6.79 1.94
C LEU A 162 8.97 -5.83 1.95
N MET A 163 10.05 -6.22 1.29
CA MET A 163 11.27 -5.43 1.31
C MET A 163 12.03 -5.51 -0.01
N VAL A 164 12.77 -4.43 -0.29
CA VAL A 164 13.78 -4.42 -1.35
C VAL A 164 15.04 -5.08 -0.82
N VAL A 165 15.36 -6.26 -1.32
CA VAL A 165 16.49 -7.05 -0.82
C VAL A 165 17.71 -6.85 -1.71
N ASN A 166 18.82 -6.40 -1.11
CA ASN A 166 20.12 -6.59 -1.75
C ASN A 166 20.53 -8.05 -1.51
N LYS A 167 20.95 -8.77 -2.56
CA LYS A 167 21.25 -10.22 -2.52
C LYS A 167 22.42 -10.63 -1.59
N THR A 168 22.74 -9.84 -0.57
CA THR A 168 23.79 -10.10 0.42
C THR A 168 23.48 -11.36 1.23
N GLY A 169 22.21 -11.62 1.55
CA GLY A 169 21.76 -12.86 2.19
C GLY A 169 22.06 -14.06 1.32
N LEU A 170 21.51 -14.11 0.09
CA LEU A 170 21.81 -15.19 -0.87
C LEU A 170 23.31 -15.43 -1.11
N LYS A 171 24.13 -14.36 -1.12
CA LYS A 171 25.58 -14.46 -1.35
C LYS A 171 26.36 -15.18 -0.25
N THR A 172 25.75 -15.42 0.92
CA THR A 172 26.36 -16.27 1.96
C THR A 172 26.31 -17.75 1.57
N TYR A 173 25.33 -18.15 0.77
CA TYR A 173 25.17 -19.51 0.26
C TYR A 173 25.97 -19.77 -1.02
N SER A 174 25.89 -18.86 -2.00
CA SER A 174 26.68 -18.95 -3.24
C SER A 174 26.82 -17.60 -3.92
N GLN A 175 28.00 -17.35 -4.51
CA GLN A 175 28.26 -16.16 -5.32
C GLN A 175 28.09 -16.41 -6.83
N GLU A 176 27.73 -17.64 -7.23
CA GLU A 176 27.52 -17.98 -8.64
C GLU A 176 26.30 -17.23 -9.20
N GLU A 177 26.49 -16.51 -10.31
CA GLU A 177 25.44 -15.68 -10.91
C GLU A 177 24.20 -16.50 -11.29
N SER A 178 24.37 -17.76 -11.72
CA SER A 178 23.25 -18.63 -12.04
C SER A 178 22.42 -18.99 -10.81
N PHE A 179 23.05 -19.21 -9.65
CA PHE A 179 22.35 -19.40 -8.38
C PHE A 179 21.61 -18.13 -7.97
N LEU A 180 22.30 -16.99 -7.98
CA LEU A 180 21.72 -15.70 -7.59
C LEU A 180 20.55 -15.27 -8.48
N ARG A 181 20.47 -15.76 -9.72
CA ARG A 181 19.36 -15.50 -10.65
C ARG A 181 18.21 -16.49 -10.51
N SER A 182 18.44 -17.63 -9.86
CA SER A 182 17.39 -18.61 -9.57
C SER A 182 16.51 -18.21 -8.38
N PHE A 183 16.89 -17.21 -7.60
CA PHE A 183 16.08 -16.71 -6.48
C PHE A 183 15.87 -15.20 -6.55
N ILE A 184 14.64 -14.79 -6.24
CA ILE A 184 14.26 -13.39 -6.08
C ILE A 184 13.74 -13.24 -4.66
N GLU A 185 14.57 -12.76 -3.73
CA GLU A 185 14.16 -12.40 -2.37
C GLU A 185 13.22 -11.19 -2.40
N PHE A 186 12.15 -11.21 -1.59
CA PHE A 186 11.14 -10.15 -1.61
C PHE A 186 10.52 -9.81 -0.26
N ALA A 187 10.75 -10.60 0.79
CA ALA A 187 10.18 -10.34 2.10
C ALA A 187 11.07 -10.86 3.24
N SER A 188 10.96 -10.25 4.42
CA SER A 188 11.41 -10.89 5.66
C SER A 188 10.49 -12.05 6.03
N ALA A 189 11.09 -13.12 6.54
CA ALA A 189 10.37 -14.27 7.08
C ALA A 189 10.45 -14.33 8.60
N THR A 190 11.53 -13.80 9.17
CA THR A 190 11.72 -13.70 10.62
C THR A 190 12.37 -12.37 11.02
N GLY A 191 12.22 -11.97 12.29
CA GLY A 191 12.92 -10.87 12.93
C GLY A 191 14.43 -11.16 13.10
N GLY A 192 14.85 -12.43 13.01
CA GLY A 192 16.26 -12.84 13.01
C GLY A 192 16.99 -12.54 11.69
N GLY A 193 16.24 -12.40 10.59
CA GLY A 193 16.79 -12.06 9.27
C GLY A 193 16.65 -13.17 8.23
N SER A 194 15.84 -14.20 8.50
CA SER A 194 15.41 -15.13 7.45
C SER A 194 14.58 -14.39 6.39
N THR A 195 14.64 -14.83 5.14
CA THR A 195 13.96 -14.17 4.00
C THR A 195 13.12 -15.15 3.19
N TYR A 196 12.00 -14.66 2.65
CA TYR A 196 11.26 -15.36 1.61
C TYR A 196 11.77 -14.98 0.23
N ALA A 197 11.87 -15.96 -0.65
CA ALA A 197 12.26 -15.78 -2.04
C ALA A 197 11.40 -16.62 -2.99
N ILE A 198 11.20 -16.13 -4.21
CA ILE A 198 10.65 -16.93 -5.31
C ILE A 198 11.78 -17.76 -5.90
N TRP A 199 11.61 -19.09 -5.98
CA TRP A 199 12.53 -19.96 -6.71
C TRP A 199 12.12 -20.02 -8.19
N VAL A 200 12.90 -19.38 -9.05
CA VAL A 200 12.59 -19.15 -10.46
C VAL A 200 12.85 -20.41 -11.29
N ILE A 201 11.82 -21.24 -11.38
CA ILE A 201 11.80 -22.48 -12.18
C ILE A 201 10.86 -22.39 -13.40
N HIS A 202 10.18 -21.26 -13.58
CA HIS A 202 9.26 -20.98 -14.67
C HIS A 202 9.26 -19.47 -15.00
N ASP A 203 9.05 -19.10 -16.27
CA ASP A 203 9.04 -17.69 -16.70
C ASP A 203 7.90 -16.88 -16.06
N ASN A 204 6.75 -17.51 -15.89
CA ASN A 204 5.65 -16.98 -15.08
C ASN A 204 5.90 -17.29 -13.59
N LEU A 205 6.26 -16.27 -12.82
CA LEU A 205 6.55 -16.35 -11.39
C LEU A 205 5.34 -16.74 -10.52
N GLU A 206 4.11 -16.57 -10.98
CA GLU A 206 2.90 -17.04 -10.26
C GLU A 206 2.87 -18.57 -10.08
N LYS A 207 3.65 -19.29 -10.90
CA LYS A 207 3.74 -20.75 -10.87
C LYS A 207 4.98 -21.24 -10.12
N CYS A 208 5.82 -20.32 -9.64
CA CYS A 208 7.04 -20.65 -8.95
C CYS A 208 6.77 -20.82 -7.45
N PRO A 209 7.45 -21.78 -6.78
CA PRO A 209 7.32 -21.93 -5.35
C PRO A 209 8.03 -20.80 -4.60
N ILE A 210 7.56 -20.56 -3.39
CA ILE A 210 8.24 -19.73 -2.42
C ILE A 210 9.13 -20.62 -1.57
N VAL A 211 10.38 -20.20 -1.42
CA VAL A 211 11.35 -20.79 -0.50
C VAL A 211 11.65 -19.81 0.62
N VAL A 212 11.98 -20.33 1.79
CA VAL A 212 12.55 -19.56 2.89
C VAL A 212 14.04 -19.85 2.99
N PHE A 213 14.83 -18.80 3.18
CA PHE A 213 16.24 -18.86 3.53
C PHE A 213 16.39 -18.56 5.01
N GLY A 214 16.91 -19.51 5.78
CA GLY A 214 17.18 -19.33 7.20
C GLY A 214 18.41 -18.46 7.43
N ASP A 215 18.36 -17.59 8.43
CA ASP A 215 19.50 -16.81 8.94
C ASP A 215 20.49 -17.68 9.73
N GLU A 216 20.02 -18.77 10.33
CA GLU A 216 20.85 -19.81 10.96
C GLU A 216 21.29 -20.92 10.00
N GLY A 217 20.84 -20.88 8.73
CA GLY A 217 20.99 -21.95 7.75
C GLY A 217 19.65 -22.60 7.35
N GLY A 218 19.69 -23.52 6.39
CA GLY A 218 18.49 -24.18 5.86
C GLY A 218 17.80 -23.39 4.74
N ILE A 219 17.35 -24.13 3.70
CA ILE A 219 16.61 -23.58 2.57
C ILE A 219 15.44 -24.51 2.29
N HIS A 220 14.21 -24.05 2.52
CA HIS A 220 13.04 -24.91 2.46
C HIS A 220 11.95 -24.36 1.55
N PRO A 221 11.28 -25.18 0.72
CA PRO A 221 10.05 -24.76 0.05
C PRO A 221 8.92 -24.66 1.07
N VAL A 222 8.25 -23.51 1.12
CA VAL A 222 7.23 -23.21 2.12
C VAL A 222 5.84 -23.02 1.53
N ALA A 223 5.76 -22.63 0.26
CA ALA A 223 4.48 -22.44 -0.43
C ALA A 223 4.63 -22.77 -1.92
N GLN A 224 3.58 -23.30 -2.56
CA GLN A 224 3.65 -23.64 -3.98
C GLN A 224 3.53 -22.43 -4.91
N ASN A 225 3.05 -21.30 -4.38
CA ASN A 225 2.81 -20.03 -5.05
C ASN A 225 2.54 -18.94 -3.99
N ILE A 226 2.26 -17.72 -4.43
CA ILE A 226 2.01 -16.57 -3.55
C ILE A 226 0.72 -16.71 -2.73
N GLN A 227 -0.33 -17.34 -3.26
CA GLN A 227 -1.57 -17.54 -2.51
C GLN A 227 -1.39 -18.51 -1.34
N ASP A 228 -0.60 -19.56 -1.52
CA ASP A 228 -0.22 -20.46 -0.44
C ASP A 228 0.59 -19.71 0.64
N LEU A 229 1.45 -18.77 0.26
CA LEU A 229 2.14 -17.88 1.21
C LEU A 229 1.16 -16.95 1.94
N ILE A 230 0.27 -16.25 1.22
CA ILE A 230 -0.77 -15.39 1.81
C ILE A 230 -1.62 -16.18 2.82
N ARG A 231 -1.92 -17.43 2.50
CA ARG A 231 -2.63 -18.33 3.42
C ARG A 231 -1.81 -18.62 4.67
N LEU A 232 -0.50 -18.88 4.56
CA LEU A 232 0.38 -19.04 5.73
C LEU A 232 0.42 -17.77 6.59
N LEU A 233 0.54 -16.59 5.97
CA LEU A 233 0.57 -15.31 6.70
C LEU A 233 -0.70 -15.06 7.53
N SER A 234 -1.84 -15.62 7.12
CA SER A 234 -3.09 -15.53 7.90
C SER A 234 -3.02 -16.22 9.27
N TYR A 235 -2.02 -17.08 9.48
CA TYR A 235 -1.80 -17.73 10.76
C TYR A 235 -1.26 -16.77 11.84
N ASP A 236 -0.63 -15.67 11.39
CA ASP A 236 -0.10 -14.60 12.23
C ASP A 236 0.80 -15.14 13.34
N THR A 237 1.85 -15.82 12.92
CA THR A 237 2.96 -16.24 13.76
C THR A 237 4.19 -16.39 12.87
N GLU A 238 5.35 -16.08 13.40
CA GLU A 238 6.61 -16.18 12.69
C GLU A 238 6.94 -17.65 12.31
N ILE A 239 7.56 -17.85 11.15
CA ILE A 239 8.02 -19.18 10.75
C ILE A 239 9.31 -19.56 11.49
N SER A 240 9.35 -20.76 12.06
CA SER A 240 10.59 -21.33 12.60
C SER A 240 11.38 -22.01 11.50
N VAL A 241 12.62 -21.57 11.28
CA VAL A 241 13.52 -22.10 10.23
C VAL A 241 14.77 -22.69 10.87
N GLY A 242 14.94 -24.00 10.72
CA GLY A 242 16.14 -24.72 11.11
C GLY A 242 16.89 -25.29 9.90
N TRP A 243 18.02 -25.94 10.16
CA TRP A 243 18.83 -26.58 9.12
C TRP A 243 18.07 -27.63 8.31
N ASP A 244 17.33 -28.50 8.99
CA ASP A 244 16.62 -29.66 8.42
C ASP A 244 15.10 -29.60 8.60
N SER A 245 14.58 -28.48 9.11
CA SER A 245 13.18 -28.34 9.48
C SER A 245 12.65 -26.94 9.25
N VAL A 246 11.37 -26.86 8.92
CA VAL A 246 10.61 -25.63 8.82
C VAL A 246 9.20 -25.89 9.35
N TYR A 247 8.72 -25.03 10.25
CA TYR A 247 7.41 -25.21 10.88
C TYR A 247 6.88 -23.88 11.42
N PHE A 248 5.60 -23.85 11.73
CA PHE A 248 5.00 -22.81 12.57
C PHE A 248 4.68 -23.42 13.92
N TYR A 249 4.77 -22.63 14.98
CA TYR A 249 4.42 -23.08 16.32
C TYR A 249 3.83 -21.92 17.09
N LYS A 250 2.54 -22.01 17.42
CA LYS A 250 1.85 -21.00 18.21
C LYS A 250 1.58 -21.52 19.62
N ASN A 251 2.25 -20.94 20.61
CA ASN A 251 2.10 -21.39 21.98
C ASN A 251 0.83 -20.83 22.63
N GLU A 252 -0.12 -21.68 22.99
CA GLU A 252 -1.37 -21.23 23.65
C GLU A 252 -1.15 -20.55 25.02
N GLU A 253 -0.05 -20.85 25.72
CA GLU A 253 0.28 -20.28 27.04
C GLU A 253 0.95 -18.91 26.95
N PHE A 254 1.61 -18.62 25.83
CA PHE A 254 2.16 -17.31 25.52
C PHE A 254 1.28 -16.76 24.41
N GLN A 255 0.15 -16.15 24.78
CA GLN A 255 -0.68 -15.43 23.82
C GLN A 255 0.17 -14.35 23.16
N GLU A 256 0.79 -14.68 22.03
CA GLU A 256 1.38 -13.72 21.13
C GLU A 256 0.29 -12.70 20.81
N GLU A 257 0.63 -11.43 20.99
CA GLU A 257 -0.29 -10.35 20.68
C GLU A 257 -0.66 -10.49 19.20
N VAL A 258 -1.96 -10.59 18.94
CA VAL A 258 -2.49 -10.57 17.57
C VAL A 258 -1.97 -9.30 16.89
N SER A 259 -1.44 -9.46 15.68
CA SER A 259 -0.95 -8.35 14.87
C SER A 259 -2.02 -7.27 14.72
N GLU A 260 -1.63 -6.00 14.86
CA GLU A 260 -2.51 -4.83 14.88
C GLU A 260 -3.56 -4.82 13.75
N ASN A 261 -3.12 -5.17 12.53
CA ASN A 261 -3.89 -5.15 11.31
C ASN A 261 -4.28 -6.56 10.80
N GLN A 262 -4.21 -7.59 11.66
CA GLN A 262 -4.53 -8.97 11.27
C GLN A 262 -5.96 -9.08 10.70
N GLN A 263 -6.96 -8.46 11.35
CA GLN A 263 -8.34 -8.57 10.86
C GLN A 263 -8.54 -7.92 9.49
N ALA A 264 -7.89 -6.79 9.23
CA ALA A 264 -7.91 -6.14 7.91
C ALA A 264 -7.31 -7.06 6.85
N PHE A 265 -6.20 -7.74 7.17
CA PHE A 265 -5.56 -8.70 6.28
C PHE A 265 -6.44 -9.91 5.99
N LEU A 266 -7.12 -10.48 6.98
CA LEU A 266 -8.04 -11.60 6.79
C LEU A 266 -9.21 -11.22 5.86
N GLN A 267 -9.78 -10.03 6.06
CA GLN A 267 -10.85 -9.54 5.20
C GLN A 267 -10.36 -9.29 3.77
N TRP A 268 -9.18 -8.70 3.62
CA TRP A 268 -8.54 -8.48 2.33
C TRP A 268 -8.24 -9.79 1.60
N ALA A 269 -7.71 -10.80 2.31
CA ALA A 269 -7.34 -12.10 1.75
C ALA A 269 -8.58 -12.89 1.29
N GLU A 270 -9.67 -12.87 2.07
CA GLU A 270 -10.95 -13.48 1.66
C GLU A 270 -11.53 -12.75 0.44
N THR A 271 -11.51 -11.41 0.43
CA THR A 271 -12.08 -10.60 -0.67
C THR A 271 -11.33 -10.79 -1.99
N ASN A 272 -9.99 -10.81 -1.94
CA ASN A 272 -9.16 -10.82 -3.15
C ASN A 272 -8.85 -12.23 -3.66
N PHE A 273 -8.79 -13.22 -2.77
CA PHE A 273 -8.31 -14.58 -3.10
C PHE A 273 -9.21 -15.70 -2.58
N GLN A 274 -10.29 -15.41 -1.85
CA GLN A 274 -11.13 -16.44 -1.20
C GLN A 274 -10.31 -17.32 -0.24
N ILE A 275 -9.28 -16.71 0.38
CA ILE A 275 -8.41 -17.37 1.34
C ILE A 275 -9.02 -17.21 2.74
N ARG A 276 -9.34 -18.35 3.34
CA ARG A 276 -9.73 -18.43 4.74
C ARG A 276 -8.50 -18.47 5.64
N GLN A 277 -8.68 -17.94 6.84
CA GLN A 277 -7.69 -17.97 7.91
C GLN A 277 -7.20 -19.40 8.22
N VAL A 278 -5.89 -19.53 8.39
CA VAL A 278 -5.24 -20.66 9.05
C VAL A 278 -5.33 -20.45 10.55
N THR A 279 -5.86 -21.42 11.28
CA THR A 279 -6.14 -21.30 12.72
C THR A 279 -5.40 -22.32 13.58
N THR A 280 -4.70 -23.29 12.99
CA THR A 280 -3.97 -24.33 13.74
C THR A 280 -2.63 -24.66 13.09
N ASP A 281 -1.70 -25.17 13.89
CA ASP A 281 -0.39 -25.65 13.43
C ASP A 281 -0.56 -26.71 12.32
N GLU A 282 -1.51 -27.64 12.45
CA GLU A 282 -1.70 -28.71 11.45
C GLU A 282 -2.15 -28.16 10.09
N GLN A 283 -2.90 -27.06 10.06
CA GLN A 283 -3.29 -26.41 8.81
C GLN A 283 -2.09 -25.73 8.14
N ALA A 284 -1.23 -25.07 8.93
CA ALA A 284 0.01 -24.47 8.44
C ALA A 284 0.98 -25.57 7.94
N GLU A 285 1.17 -26.62 8.73
CA GLU A 285 1.98 -27.80 8.39
C GLU A 285 1.50 -28.46 7.10
N LEU A 286 0.19 -28.54 6.85
CA LEU A 286 -0.33 -29.12 5.61
C LEU A 286 0.11 -28.31 4.39
N ILE A 287 0.15 -26.98 4.47
CA ILE A 287 0.60 -26.11 3.38
C ILE A 287 2.10 -26.30 3.16
N LEU A 288 2.90 -26.25 4.24
CA LEU A 288 4.34 -26.49 4.19
C LEU A 288 4.65 -27.87 3.58
N LYS A 289 4.00 -28.92 4.07
CA LYS A 289 4.16 -30.29 3.58
C LYS A 289 3.78 -30.41 2.10
N THR A 290 2.73 -29.73 1.65
CA THR A 290 2.33 -29.76 0.24
C THR A 290 3.40 -29.14 -0.66
N ALA A 291 4.04 -28.05 -0.22
CA ALA A 291 5.17 -27.45 -0.93
C ALA A 291 6.40 -28.38 -0.91
N ALA A 292 6.74 -28.95 0.25
CA ALA A 292 7.85 -29.87 0.42
C ALA A 292 7.71 -31.14 -0.43
N ASP A 293 6.57 -31.83 -0.35
CA ASP A 293 6.26 -33.05 -1.14
C ASP A 293 6.46 -32.81 -2.65
N ARG A 294 6.24 -31.57 -3.12
CA ARG A 294 6.32 -31.21 -4.52
C ARG A 294 7.71 -30.76 -4.96
N TYR A 295 8.43 -30.01 -4.12
CA TYR A 295 9.60 -29.26 -4.54
C TYR A 295 10.89 -29.61 -3.81
N ALA A 296 10.85 -30.24 -2.62
CA ALA A 296 12.03 -30.46 -1.79
C ALA A 296 13.12 -31.27 -2.53
N ASP A 297 12.77 -32.39 -3.15
CA ASP A 297 13.73 -33.22 -3.90
C ASP A 297 14.43 -32.44 -5.03
N SER A 298 13.67 -31.64 -5.78
CA SER A 298 14.20 -30.86 -6.91
C SER A 298 15.06 -29.69 -6.42
N LEU A 299 14.64 -29.04 -5.33
CA LEU A 299 15.42 -27.98 -4.69
C LEU A 299 16.74 -28.55 -4.15
N ASN A 300 16.71 -29.69 -3.48
CA ASN A 300 17.88 -30.36 -2.95
C ASN A 300 18.87 -30.73 -4.05
N VAL A 301 18.40 -31.31 -5.16
CA VAL A 301 19.25 -31.57 -6.34
C VAL A 301 19.87 -30.28 -6.88
N PHE A 302 19.10 -29.20 -6.95
CA PHE A 302 19.60 -27.90 -7.40
C PHE A 302 20.69 -27.36 -6.45
N LEU A 303 20.45 -27.37 -5.14
CA LEU A 303 21.36 -26.85 -4.11
C LEU A 303 22.67 -27.66 -4.03
N ILE A 304 22.59 -28.99 -4.08
CA ILE A 304 23.76 -29.87 -4.17
C ILE A 304 24.61 -29.54 -5.40
N GLY A 305 23.98 -29.16 -6.52
CA GLY A 305 24.66 -28.70 -7.73
C GLY A 305 25.57 -27.48 -7.52
N TYR A 306 25.32 -26.68 -6.49
CA TYR A 306 26.14 -25.54 -6.07
C TYR A 306 27.03 -25.84 -4.85
N GLY A 307 27.07 -27.09 -4.37
CA GLY A 307 27.84 -27.48 -3.20
C GLY A 307 27.26 -27.01 -1.87
N ILE A 308 25.94 -26.79 -1.83
CA ILE A 308 25.20 -26.42 -0.61
C ILE A 308 24.70 -27.71 0.04
N ASP A 309 24.93 -27.84 1.36
CA ASP A 309 24.45 -28.96 2.16
C ASP A 309 22.92 -28.86 2.36
N VAL A 310 22.23 -30.00 2.28
CA VAL A 310 20.77 -30.16 2.36
C VAL A 310 20.37 -31.34 3.22
#